data_AF-A0A949B2W4-F1
#
_entry.id   AF-A0A949B2W4-F1
#
_cell.length_a   1.000
_cell.length_b   1.000
_cell.length_c   1.000
_cell.angle_alpha   90.00
_cell.angle_beta   90.00
_cell.angle_gamma   90.00
#
_symmetry.space_group_name_H-M   'P 1'
#
loop_
_entity.id
_entity.type
_entity.pdbx_description
1 polymer ?
#
loop_
_entity_poly.entity_id
_entity_poly.type
_entity_poly.pdbx_seq_one_letter_code
_entity_poly.pdbx_strand_id
1 'polypeptide(L)'
;MSRPKVLVATDQIGDLGSDVAGAALARGFAELADVAVVPLATGGRALAEATAALTGGTVTGSASQWVLRAQGLVLIGLAQRPHSGWAPESSTAELGEWV
;
A
#
# COMPACT_ATOMS: atom_id res chain seq x y z
N MET A 1 -35.24 -5.04 4.52
CA MET A 1 -34.41 -4.66 3.34
C MET A 1 -32.96 -4.82 3.74
N SER A 2 -32.10 -5.38 2.89
CA SER A 2 -30.66 -5.46 3.17
C SER A 2 -30.01 -4.08 3.06
N ARG A 3 -29.05 -3.79 3.93
CA ARG A 3 -28.25 -2.55 3.84
C ARG A 3 -27.47 -2.54 2.51
N PRO A 4 -27.35 -1.40 1.83
CA PRO A 4 -26.44 -1.26 0.68
C PRO A 4 -24.99 -1.57 1.09
N LYS A 5 -24.21 -2.06 0.14
CA LYS A 5 -22.76 -2.28 0.32
C LYS A 5 -22.00 -1.15 -0.34
N VAL A 6 -21.08 -0.53 0.38
CA VAL A 6 -20.23 0.57 -0.11
C VAL A 6 -18.77 0.17 0.02
N LEU A 7 -18.03 0.32 -1.08
CA LEU A 7 -16.59 0.18 -1.11
C LEU A 7 -15.96 1.57 -1.27
N VAL A 8 -15.17 1.99 -0.29
CA VAL A 8 -14.43 3.25 -0.35
C VAL A 8 -13.00 2.93 -0.75
N ALA A 9 -12.69 3.17 -2.03
CA ALA A 9 -11.35 3.02 -2.58
C ALA A 9 -10.75 4.41 -2.79
N THR A 10 -9.68 4.75 -2.07
CA THR A 10 -9.17 6.13 -2.00
C THR A 10 -7.67 6.13 -1.94
N ASP A 11 -7.00 6.95 -2.76
CA ASP A 11 -5.55 7.17 -2.68
C ASP A 11 -5.24 8.21 -1.57
N GLN A 12 -3.98 8.60 -1.40
CA GLN A 12 -3.59 9.68 -0.51
C GLN A 12 -4.36 10.98 -0.85
N ILE A 13 -4.87 11.68 0.18
CA ILE A 13 -5.50 12.99 0.03
C ILE A 13 -4.73 14.02 0.88
N GLY A 14 -3.97 14.89 0.20
CA GLY A 14 -3.08 15.83 0.90
C GLY A 14 -2.08 15.08 1.76
N ASP A 15 -2.00 15.40 3.05
CA ASP A 15 -1.11 14.72 4.00
C ASP A 15 -1.72 13.45 4.62
N LEU A 16 -2.98 13.13 4.29
CA LEU A 16 -3.65 11.95 4.83
C LEU A 16 -3.31 10.72 3.98
N GLY A 17 -2.70 9.73 4.64
CA GLY A 17 -2.53 8.39 4.08
C GLY A 17 -3.85 7.82 3.57
N SER A 18 -3.76 6.97 2.54
CA SER A 18 -4.90 6.37 1.85
C SER A 18 -5.90 5.68 2.79
N ASP A 19 -5.40 4.99 3.82
CA ASP A 19 -6.18 4.34 4.85
C ASP A 19 -6.96 5.33 5.72
N VAL A 20 -6.31 6.40 6.19
CA VAL A 20 -6.91 7.44 7.02
C VAL A 20 -7.93 8.25 6.22
N ALA A 21 -7.60 8.61 4.97
CA ALA A 21 -8.49 9.30 4.05
C ALA A 21 -9.73 8.45 3.74
N GLY A 22 -9.53 7.17 3.39
CA GLY A 22 -10.61 6.22 3.13
C GLY A 22 -11.52 6.01 4.35
N ALA A 23 -10.94 5.86 5.54
CA ALA A 23 -11.69 5.75 6.79
C ALA A 23 -12.51 7.01 7.09
N ALA A 24 -11.96 8.20 6.82
CA ALA A 24 -12.67 9.46 7.01
C ALA A 24 -13.90 9.57 6.09
N LEU A 25 -13.77 9.19 4.81
CA LEU A 25 -14.89 9.15 3.88
C LEU A 25 -15.91 8.07 4.25
N ALA A 26 -15.45 6.88 4.67
CA ALA A 26 -16.30 5.77 5.07
C ALA A 26 -17.24 6.11 6.24
N ARG A 27 -16.79 6.96 7.17
CA ARG A 27 -17.64 7.45 8.29
C ARG A 27 -18.92 8.12 7.81
N GLY A 28 -18.92 8.77 6.65
CA GLY A 28 -20.12 9.39 6.07
C GLY A 28 -21.20 8.39 5.67
N PHE A 29 -20.85 7.11 5.47
CA PHE A 29 -21.76 6.05 5.04
C PHE A 29 -22.13 5.06 6.14
N ALA A 30 -21.47 5.12 7.30
CA ALA A 30 -21.53 4.08 8.34
C ALA A 30 -22.94 3.82 8.88
N GLU A 31 -23.79 4.85 9.00
CA GLU A 31 -25.17 4.70 9.47
C GLU A 31 -26.09 4.05 8.43
N LEU A 32 -25.76 4.19 7.14
CA LEU A 32 -26.66 3.87 6.03
C LEU A 32 -26.27 2.61 5.24
N ALA A 33 -25.01 2.16 5.31
CA ALA A 33 -24.49 1.06 4.51
C ALA A 33 -23.54 0.14 5.31
N ASP A 34 -23.29 -1.04 4.76
CA ASP A 34 -22.16 -1.87 5.16
C ASP A 34 -20.94 -1.38 4.36
N VAL A 35 -19.93 -0.86 5.05
CA VAL A 35 -18.82 -0.13 4.43
C VAL A 35 -17.51 -0.89 4.60
N ALA A 36 -16.76 -1.02 3.50
CA ALA A 36 -15.39 -1.50 3.50
C ALA A 36 -14.46 -0.43 2.91
N VAL A 37 -13.28 -0.28 3.51
CA VAL A 37 -12.22 0.62 3.02
C VAL A 37 -11.16 -0.21 2.32
N VAL A 38 -10.79 0.23 1.11
CA VAL A 38 -9.70 -0.36 0.33
C VAL A 38 -8.67 0.74 0.08
N PRO A 39 -7.56 0.74 0.82
CA PRO A 39 -6.47 1.66 0.56
C PRO A 39 -5.92 1.43 -0.85
N LEU A 40 -5.73 2.51 -1.61
CA LEU A 40 -5.11 2.49 -2.93
C LEU A 40 -3.69 3.05 -2.84
N ALA A 41 -2.82 2.54 -3.71
CA ALA A 41 -1.50 3.09 -3.91
C ALA A 41 -1.03 2.78 -5.33
N THR A 42 -0.38 3.75 -5.97
CA THR A 42 0.22 3.54 -7.30
C THR A 42 1.45 2.63 -7.24
N GLY A 43 2.18 2.61 -6.12
CA GLY A 43 3.38 1.78 -5.95
C GLY A 43 4.32 2.29 -4.86
N GLY A 44 5.54 1.75 -4.82
CA GLY A 44 6.59 2.19 -3.91
C GLY A 44 6.18 2.07 -2.43
N ARG A 45 6.67 2.99 -1.60
CA ARG A 45 6.41 2.95 -0.15
C ARG A 45 4.92 3.10 0.19
N ALA A 46 4.17 3.88 -0.59
CA ALA A 46 2.73 4.04 -0.40
C ALA A 46 1.99 2.69 -0.53
N LEU A 47 2.45 1.79 -1.42
CA LEU A 47 1.91 0.43 -1.52
C LEU A 47 2.19 -0.39 -0.26
N ALA A 48 3.38 -0.24 0.32
CA ALA A 48 3.72 -0.90 1.59
C ALA A 48 2.78 -0.45 2.72
N GLU A 49 2.52 0.85 2.81
CA GLU A 49 1.65 1.46 3.82
C GLU A 49 0.17 1.05 3.62
N ALA A 50 -0.32 1.09 2.38
CA ALA A 50 -1.65 0.58 2.01
C ALA A 50 -1.82 -0.90 2.36
N THR A 51 -0.81 -1.73 2.08
CA THR A 51 -0.82 -3.16 2.42
C THR A 51 -0.73 -3.38 3.94
N ALA A 52 0.05 -2.55 4.65
CA ALA A 52 0.15 -2.60 6.11
C ALA A 52 -1.20 -2.36 6.77
N ALA A 53 -1.96 -1.37 6.30
CA ALA A 53 -3.30 -1.06 6.79
C ALA A 53 -4.27 -2.24 6.65
N LEU A 54 -4.13 -3.05 5.59
CA LEU A 54 -4.96 -4.24 5.37
C LEU A 54 -4.51 -5.46 6.18
N THR A 55 -3.23 -5.55 6.54
CA THR A 55 -2.62 -6.76 7.10
C THR A 55 -2.21 -6.61 8.57
N GLY A 56 -2.36 -5.41 9.15
CA GLY A 56 -1.85 -5.10 10.49
C GLY A 56 -0.32 -5.13 10.58
N GLY A 57 0.36 -4.98 9.44
CA GLY A 57 1.82 -5.06 9.36
C GLY A 57 2.54 -3.77 9.75
N THR A 58 3.86 -3.85 9.82
CA THR A 58 4.74 -2.69 10.07
C THR A 58 5.68 -2.47 8.90
N VAL A 59 5.74 -1.24 8.41
CA VAL A 59 6.69 -0.80 7.36
C VAL A 59 7.93 -0.21 8.01
N THR A 60 9.11 -0.64 7.57
CA THR A 60 10.41 -0.11 7.99
C THR A 60 11.28 0.21 6.77
N GLY A 61 12.29 1.06 6.94
CA GLY A 61 13.20 1.48 5.86
C GLY A 61 12.92 2.89 5.34
N SER A 62 13.40 3.19 4.13
CA SER A 62 13.34 4.48 3.46
C SER A 62 12.29 4.51 2.34
N ALA A 63 12.29 5.56 1.52
CA ALA A 63 11.43 5.64 0.32
C ALA A 63 11.89 4.66 -0.79
N SER A 64 13.19 4.38 -0.88
CA SER A 64 13.79 3.56 -1.94
C SER A 64 14.06 2.11 -1.53
N GLN A 65 14.12 1.82 -0.23
CA GLN A 65 14.34 0.48 0.29
C GLN A 65 13.47 0.29 1.52
N TRP A 66 12.46 -0.56 1.42
CA TRP A 66 11.52 -0.77 2.51
C TRP A 66 11.10 -2.23 2.62
N VAL A 67 10.70 -2.61 3.82
CA VAL A 67 10.14 -3.92 4.12
C VAL A 67 8.87 -3.73 4.95
N LEU A 68 7.78 -4.34 4.49
CA LEU A 68 6.59 -4.58 5.29
C LEU A 68 6.67 -6.00 5.85
N ARG A 69 6.42 -6.16 7.14
CA ARG A 69 6.23 -7.46 7.79
C ARG A 69 4.83 -7.52 8.40
N ALA A 70 4.09 -8.57 8.07
CA ALA A 70 2.81 -8.93 8.69
C ALA A 70 2.76 -10.45 8.92
N GLN A 71 1.73 -10.93 9.61
CA GLN A 71 1.57 -12.36 9.83
C GLN A 71 1.40 -13.11 8.50
N GLY A 72 2.37 -13.95 8.15
CA GLY A 72 2.35 -14.72 6.91
C GLY A 72 2.62 -13.90 5.63
N LEU A 73 3.10 -12.66 5.76
CA LEU A 73 3.42 -11.79 4.62
C LEU A 73 4.69 -10.99 4.86
N VAL A 74 5.57 -11.00 3.87
CA VAL A 74 6.67 -10.04 3.76
C VAL A 74 6.57 -9.40 2.38
N LEU A 75 6.55 -8.07 2.33
CA LEU A 75 6.63 -7.31 1.08
C LEU A 75 7.90 -6.48 1.11
N ILE A 76 8.70 -6.60 0.05
CA ILE A 76 9.99 -5.92 -0.08
C ILE A 76 9.89 -4.98 -1.27
N GLY A 77 10.25 -3.72 -1.07
CA GLY A 77 10.33 -2.75 -2.14
C GLY A 77 11.72 -2.19 -2.28
N LEU A 78 12.21 -2.25 -3.51
CA LEU A 78 13.47 -1.68 -3.94
C LEU A 78 13.18 -0.73 -5.09
N ALA A 79 13.64 0.50 -4.98
CA ALA A 79 13.58 1.49 -6.04
C ALA A 79 14.99 2.05 -6.26
N GLN A 80 15.50 1.88 -7.46
CA GLN A 80 16.66 2.61 -7.94
C GLN A 80 16.18 3.84 -8.71
N ARG A 81 16.90 4.96 -8.58
CA ARG A 81 16.62 6.10 -9.47
C ARG A 81 17.02 5.69 -10.89
N PRO A 82 16.18 5.96 -11.91
CA PRO A 82 16.60 5.80 -13.28
C PRO A 82 17.89 6.60 -13.52
N HIS A 83 18.90 5.95 -14.07
CA HIS A 83 20.13 6.59 -14.52
C HIS A 83 20.31 6.34 -16.03
N SER A 84 21.13 7.16 -16.70
CA SER A 84 21.43 6.95 -18.11
C SER A 84 22.07 5.56 -18.30
N GLY A 85 21.63 4.84 -19.33
CA GLY A 85 22.07 3.47 -19.61
C GLY A 85 21.41 2.39 -18.76
N TRP A 86 20.38 2.72 -17.96
CA TRP A 86 19.59 1.72 -17.26
C TRP A 86 18.81 0.83 -18.24
N ALA A 87 19.31 -0.38 -18.44
CA ALA A 87 18.69 -1.44 -19.22
C ALA A 87 18.68 -2.71 -18.34
N PRO A 88 17.80 -2.78 -17.32
CA PRO A 88 17.71 -3.97 -16.51
C PRO A 88 17.22 -5.08 -17.43
N GLU A 89 18.06 -6.07 -17.70
CA GLU A 89 17.54 -7.35 -18.16
C GLU A 89 16.65 -7.83 -17.02
N SER A 90 15.33 -7.82 -17.22
CA SER A 90 14.32 -8.16 -16.21
C SER A 90 14.54 -9.58 -15.66
N SER A 91 15.51 -9.74 -14.77
CA SER A 91 15.96 -11.01 -14.22
C SER A 91 16.07 -10.91 -12.71
N THR A 92 15.71 -11.99 -12.03
CA THR A 92 15.81 -12.11 -10.58
C THR A 92 17.24 -12.39 -10.11
N ALA A 93 18.22 -12.45 -11.01
CA ALA A 93 19.62 -12.72 -10.68
C ALA A 93 20.20 -11.65 -9.73
N GLU A 94 19.75 -10.40 -9.85
CA GLU A 94 20.17 -9.29 -8.97
C GLU A 94 19.57 -9.38 -7.55
N LEU A 95 18.55 -10.20 -7.32
CA LEU A 95 17.98 -10.44 -5.99
C LEU A 95 18.83 -11.43 -5.17
N GLY A 96 19.67 -12.23 -5.83
CA GLY A 96 20.41 -13.35 -5.23
C GLY A 96 21.57 -12.97 -4.31
N GLU A 97 22.01 -11.71 -4.29
CA GLU A 97 23.06 -11.27 -3.35
C GLU A 97 22.53 -10.81 -1.98
N TRP A 98 21.21 -10.79 -1.79
CA TRP A 98 20.58 -10.13 -0.63
C TRP A 98 19.76 -11.06 0.28
N VAL A 99 19.77 -12.38 0.02
CA VAL A 99 19.13 -13.42 0.86
C VAL A 99 20.16 -14.26 1.58
#